data_AF-A0A6J7ANP7-F1
#
_entry.id   AF-A0A6J7ANP7-F1
#
_cell.length_a   1.000
_cell.length_b   1.000
_cell.length_c   1.000
_cell.angle_alpha   90.00
_cell.angle_beta   90.00
_cell.angle_gamma   90.00
#
_symmetry.space_group_name_H-M   'P 1'
#
loop_
_entity.id
_entity.type
_entity.pdbx_description
1 polymer ?
#
loop_
_entity_poly.entity_id
_entity_poly.type
_entity_poly.pdbx_seq_one_letter_code
_entity_poly.pdbx_strand_id
1 'polypeptide(L)'
;MTVGEWEIAAVDGADVRLRSGRVGLLSVDVSAPVASGLLQITAQEITVTLNLALDQLKTGNFLLQSAARSIVTRNKAHELVYSGKGPVGEIWSVTGIARAGSIEVELDLTITPIASASSPMGEIEIVGSANMGTVHLPIPGMGTIEDFGFDVDAKLALRAKA
;
A
#
# COMPACT_ATOMS: atom_id res chain seq x y z
N MET A 1 -26.19 -3.05 6.06
CA MET A 1 -25.07 -2.11 5.88
C MET A 1 -24.10 -2.39 7.01
N THR A 2 -22.85 -2.75 6.69
CA THR A 2 -21.89 -3.26 7.69
C THR A 2 -21.22 -2.08 8.37
N VAL A 3 -21.40 -1.95 9.69
CA VAL A 3 -20.76 -0.92 10.53
C VAL A 3 -19.89 -1.67 11.54
N GLY A 4 -18.69 -1.17 11.78
CA GLY A 4 -17.75 -1.80 12.70
C GLY A 4 -16.31 -1.36 12.50
N GLU A 5 -15.42 -2.03 13.24
CA GLU A 5 -13.97 -1.88 13.14
C GLU A 5 -13.34 -3.25 12.92
N TRP A 6 -12.35 -3.30 12.03
CA TRP A 6 -11.60 -4.51 11.70
C TRP A 6 -10.12 -4.22 11.70
N GLU A 7 -9.37 -5.08 12.39
CA GLU A 7 -7.92 -5.11 12.30
C GLU A 7 -7.50 -5.84 11.04
N ILE A 8 -6.56 -5.24 10.33
CA ILE A 8 -5.86 -5.85 9.21
C ILE A 8 -4.59 -6.48 9.81
N ALA A 9 -4.61 -7.78 9.96
CA ALA A 9 -3.49 -8.51 10.56
C ALA A 9 -2.35 -8.68 9.53
N ALA A 10 -1.12 -8.61 10.02
CA ALA A 10 0.02 -9.17 9.30
C ALA A 10 -0.19 -10.69 9.18
N VAL A 11 -0.59 -11.15 8.00
CA VAL A 11 -0.70 -12.56 7.65
C VAL A 11 0.34 -12.86 6.59
N ASP A 12 1.01 -14.02 6.67
CA ASP A 12 1.88 -14.49 5.59
C ASP A 12 1.11 -14.47 4.27
N GLY A 13 1.56 -13.65 3.31
CA GLY A 13 0.92 -13.45 2.01
C GLY A 13 0.08 -12.18 1.86
N ALA A 14 -0.10 -11.38 2.92
CA ALA A 14 -0.63 -10.02 2.84
C ALA A 14 0.46 -9.06 2.32
N ASP A 15 0.86 -9.28 1.07
CA ASP A 15 1.85 -8.48 0.37
C ASP A 15 1.10 -7.43 -0.48
N VAL A 16 1.43 -6.15 -0.29
CA VAL A 16 1.06 -5.09 -1.23
C VAL A 16 2.05 -5.12 -2.36
N ARG A 17 1.58 -5.39 -3.57
CA ARG A 17 2.40 -5.26 -4.77
C ARG A 17 2.46 -3.79 -5.17
N LEU A 18 3.68 -3.30 -5.39
CA LEU A 18 4.03 -1.97 -5.85
C LEU A 18 4.78 -2.12 -7.18
N ARG A 19 4.20 -1.61 -8.27
CA ARG A 19 4.85 -1.65 -9.59
C ARG A 19 5.35 -0.27 -9.99
N SER A 20 6.67 -0.05 -10.01
CA SER A 20 7.21 1.24 -10.43
C SER A 20 6.93 1.55 -11.91
N GLY A 21 6.75 2.84 -12.23
CA GLY A 21 6.89 3.36 -13.59
C GLY A 21 8.27 3.02 -14.21
N ARG A 22 8.35 3.10 -15.55
CA ARG A 22 9.54 2.66 -16.31
C ARG A 22 10.76 3.53 -16.02
N VAL A 23 11.85 2.93 -15.54
CA VAL A 23 13.19 3.55 -15.55
C VAL A 23 13.90 3.05 -16.81
N GLY A 24 13.77 3.77 -17.92
CA GLY A 24 14.24 3.29 -19.23
C GLY A 24 13.52 2.00 -19.65
N LEU A 25 14.23 0.87 -19.73
CA LEU A 25 13.66 -0.46 -20.01
C LEU A 25 13.27 -1.25 -18.74
N LEU A 26 13.54 -0.73 -17.54
CA LEU A 26 13.41 -1.47 -16.29
C LEU A 26 12.10 -1.09 -15.57
N SER A 27 11.21 -2.07 -15.41
CA SER A 27 10.09 -2.04 -14.47
C SER A 27 10.53 -2.78 -13.21
N VAL A 28 10.38 -2.17 -12.04
CA VAL A 28 10.67 -2.84 -10.77
C VAL A 28 9.35 -3.29 -10.15
N ASP A 29 9.22 -4.59 -9.98
CA ASP A 29 8.14 -5.19 -9.23
C ASP A 29 8.61 -5.42 -7.80
N VAL A 30 7.94 -4.77 -6.87
CA VAL A 30 8.26 -4.78 -5.45
C VAL A 30 7.03 -5.24 -4.69
N SER A 31 7.22 -6.08 -3.67
CA SER A 31 6.16 -6.37 -2.71
C SER A 31 6.58 -5.95 -1.31
N ALA A 32 5.66 -5.31 -0.59
CA ALA A 32 5.83 -4.87 0.79
C ALA A 32 4.82 -5.61 1.67
N PRO A 33 5.26 -6.29 2.75
CA PRO A 33 4.32 -6.92 3.65
C PRO A 33 3.56 -5.87 4.48
N VAL A 34 2.26 -6.11 4.69
CA VAL A 34 1.44 -5.33 5.62
C VAL A 34 1.81 -5.71 7.05
N ALA A 35 2.32 -4.74 7.81
CA ALA A 35 2.66 -4.91 9.22
C ALA A 35 1.43 -4.79 10.13
N SER A 36 0.52 -3.85 9.82
CA SER A 36 -0.75 -3.67 10.52
C SER A 36 -1.69 -2.76 9.71
N GLY A 37 -2.95 -2.70 10.12
CA GLY A 37 -3.89 -1.72 9.60
C GLY A 37 -5.22 -1.74 10.34
N LEU A 38 -6.04 -0.74 10.07
CA LEU A 38 -7.39 -0.61 10.60
C LEU A 38 -8.34 -0.24 9.47
N LEU A 39 -9.45 -0.96 9.37
CA LEU A 39 -10.60 -0.58 8.58
C LEU A 39 -11.73 -0.21 9.54
N GLN A 40 -12.25 1.00 9.43
CA GLN A 40 -13.41 1.47 10.17
C GLN A 40 -14.51 1.86 9.19
N ILE A 41 -15.71 1.32 9.40
CA ILE A 41 -16.88 1.65 8.60
C ILE A 41 -17.97 2.17 9.54
N THR A 42 -18.38 3.41 9.30
CA THR A 42 -19.51 4.04 9.99
C THR A 42 -20.74 4.07 9.07
N ALA A 43 -21.81 4.73 9.49
CA ALA A 43 -22.98 4.90 8.62
C ALA A 43 -22.73 5.82 7.41
N GLN A 44 -21.66 6.61 7.42
CA GLN A 44 -21.43 7.71 6.47
C GLN A 44 -20.04 7.67 5.83
N GLU A 45 -19.05 7.21 6.58
CA GLU A 45 -17.64 7.26 6.18
C GLU A 45 -16.95 5.91 6.39
N ILE A 46 -16.03 5.61 5.49
CA ILE A 46 -15.04 4.55 5.55
C ILE A 46 -13.68 5.19 5.81
N THR A 47 -12.95 4.67 6.79
CA THR A 47 -11.58 5.07 7.08
C THR A 47 -10.68 3.85 7.01
N VAL A 48 -9.55 3.99 6.33
CA VAL A 48 -8.51 2.95 6.26
C VAL A 48 -7.17 3.53 6.68
N THR A 49 -6.48 2.78 7.53
CA THR A 49 -5.06 2.96 7.79
C THR A 49 -4.30 1.67 7.48
N LEU A 50 -3.14 1.80 6.84
CA LEU A 50 -2.25 0.67 6.52
C LEU A 50 -0.82 1.04 6.86
N ASN A 51 -0.11 0.10 7.45
CA ASN A 51 1.30 0.20 7.80
C ASN A 51 2.05 -0.90 7.05
N LEU A 52 2.96 -0.53 6.15
CA LEU A 52 3.76 -1.45 5.35
C LEU A 52 5.22 -1.43 5.83
N ALA A 53 5.80 -2.61 6.00
CA ALA A 53 7.20 -2.75 6.41
C ALA A 53 8.13 -2.66 5.18
N LEU A 54 8.61 -1.45 4.88
CA LEU A 54 9.49 -1.20 3.73
C LEU A 54 10.91 -1.78 3.90
N ASP A 55 11.32 -2.06 5.13
CA ASP A 55 12.57 -2.78 5.40
C ASP A 55 12.51 -4.25 4.97
N GLN A 56 11.30 -4.80 4.85
CA GLN A 56 11.02 -6.16 4.43
C GLN A 56 10.65 -6.29 2.95
N LEU A 57 10.82 -5.22 2.14
CA LEU A 57 10.54 -5.26 0.70
C LEU A 57 11.22 -6.45 0.02
N LYS A 58 10.45 -7.12 -0.81
CA LYS A 58 10.93 -8.14 -1.75
C LYS A 58 10.86 -7.57 -3.14
N THR A 59 11.83 -7.91 -3.99
CA THR A 59 11.74 -7.60 -5.42
C THR A 59 11.97 -8.88 -6.21
N GLY A 60 11.47 -8.94 -7.44
CA GLY A 60 11.77 -10.05 -8.35
C GLY A 60 13.25 -10.18 -8.74
N ASN A 61 14.09 -9.22 -8.32
CA ASN A 61 15.53 -9.18 -8.62
C ASN A 61 16.34 -8.88 -7.35
N PHE A 62 17.02 -9.91 -6.82
CA PHE A 62 17.79 -9.83 -5.58
C PHE A 62 18.79 -8.66 -5.52
N LEU A 63 19.44 -8.31 -6.64
CA LEU A 63 20.37 -7.18 -6.68
C LEU A 63 19.63 -5.85 -6.45
N LEU A 64 18.47 -5.67 -7.09
CA LEU A 64 17.61 -4.50 -6.88
C LEU A 64 17.01 -4.47 -5.48
N GLN A 65 16.74 -5.62 -4.86
CA GLN A 65 16.24 -5.68 -3.48
C GLN A 65 17.24 -5.08 -2.49
N SER A 66 18.53 -5.42 -2.62
CA SER A 66 19.57 -4.88 -1.74
C SER A 66 19.71 -3.35 -1.89
N ALA A 67 19.61 -2.84 -3.12
CA ALA A 67 19.63 -1.42 -3.41
C ALA A 67 18.39 -0.70 -2.83
N ALA A 68 17.19 -1.25 -3.06
CA ALA A 68 15.94 -0.71 -2.53
C ALA A 68 15.96 -0.60 -1.00
N ARG A 69 16.39 -1.66 -0.30
CA ARG A 69 16.51 -1.66 1.16
C ARG A 69 17.57 -0.69 1.66
N SER A 70 18.68 -0.52 0.94
CA SER A 70 19.70 0.48 1.27
C SER A 70 19.16 1.91 1.19
N ILE A 71 18.34 2.21 0.17
CA ILE A 71 17.68 3.52 0.02
C ILE A 71 16.69 3.75 1.17
N VAL A 72 15.84 2.78 1.47
CA VAL A 72 14.90 2.80 2.60
C VAL A 72 15.63 3.12 3.91
N THR A 73 16.71 2.40 4.18
CA THR A 73 17.49 2.55 5.41
C THR A 73 18.16 3.92 5.50
N ARG A 74 18.79 4.40 4.41
CA ARG A 74 19.45 5.72 4.39
C ARG A 74 18.48 6.87 4.61
N ASN A 75 17.26 6.75 4.09
CA ASN A 75 16.23 7.78 4.21
C ASN A 75 15.36 7.61 5.47
N LYS A 76 15.70 6.66 6.36
CA LYS A 76 14.91 6.31 7.56
C LYS A 76 13.44 6.01 7.24
N ALA A 77 13.15 5.56 6.02
CA ALA A 77 11.81 5.30 5.51
C ALA A 77 11.43 3.83 5.72
N HIS A 78 11.62 3.33 6.95
CA HIS A 78 11.46 1.92 7.30
C HIS A 78 10.01 1.42 7.18
N GLU A 79 9.07 2.35 7.28
CA GLU A 79 7.63 2.09 7.21
C GLU A 79 6.99 3.04 6.21
N LEU A 80 5.98 2.53 5.52
CA LEU A 80 5.02 3.35 4.77
C LEU A 80 3.69 3.32 5.49
N VAL A 81 3.21 4.49 5.86
CA VAL A 81 1.91 4.67 6.53
C VAL A 81 0.95 5.29 5.54
N TYR A 82 -0.15 4.61 5.27
CA TYR A 82 -1.28 5.14 4.53
C TYR A 82 -2.42 5.50 5.48
N SER A 83 -3.07 6.63 5.22
CA SER A 83 -4.32 7.01 5.88
C SER A 83 -5.25 7.64 4.86
N GLY A 84 -6.42 7.04 4.66
CA GLY A 84 -7.42 7.49 3.71
C GLY A 84 -8.84 7.39 4.24
N LYS A 85 -9.73 8.17 3.63
CA LYS A 85 -11.16 8.16 3.96
C LYS A 85 -12.02 8.38 2.73
N GLY A 86 -13.28 7.96 2.81
CA GLY A 86 -14.24 8.14 1.74
C GLY A 86 -15.67 7.82 2.15
N PRO A 87 -16.65 8.17 1.30
CA PRO A 87 -18.05 7.94 1.61
C PRO A 87 -18.39 6.44 1.57
N VAL A 88 -19.34 6.03 2.42
CA VAL A 88 -19.97 4.72 2.26
C VAL A 88 -20.88 4.75 1.04
N GLY A 89 -20.64 3.86 0.09
CA GLY A 89 -21.41 3.76 -1.16
C GLY A 89 -21.41 2.34 -1.72
N GLU A 90 -21.87 2.20 -2.97
CA GLU A 90 -21.81 0.94 -3.73
C GLU A 90 -20.37 0.49 -3.97
N ILE A 91 -19.46 1.45 -4.18
CA ILE A 91 -18.01 1.25 -4.29
C ILE A 91 -17.37 1.96 -3.10
N TRP A 92 -16.52 1.24 -2.35
CA TRP A 92 -15.78 1.82 -1.23
C TRP A 92 -14.48 2.44 -1.77
N SER A 93 -14.57 3.68 -2.22
CA SER A 93 -13.40 4.46 -2.64
C SER A 93 -12.93 5.33 -1.49
N VAL A 94 -11.64 5.26 -1.16
CA VAL A 94 -10.99 6.09 -0.14
C VAL A 94 -9.83 6.86 -0.76
N THR A 95 -9.75 8.15 -0.47
CA THR A 95 -8.65 9.02 -0.88
C THR A 95 -7.82 9.33 0.35
N GLY A 96 -6.50 9.25 0.21
CA GLY A 96 -5.59 9.39 1.33
C GLY A 96 -4.16 9.75 0.95
N ILE A 97 -3.32 9.81 1.96
CA ILE A 97 -1.88 10.06 1.83
C ILE A 97 -1.11 8.82 2.24
N ALA A 98 -0.20 8.37 1.39
CA ALA A 98 0.85 7.42 1.71
C ALA A 98 2.14 8.19 2.05
N ARG A 99 2.68 7.97 3.25
CA ARG A 99 3.90 8.63 3.73
C ARG A 99 4.98 7.60 4.04
N ALA A 100 6.19 7.82 3.53
CA ALA A 100 7.39 7.05 3.85
C ALA A 100 8.57 7.99 4.09
N GLY A 101 8.99 8.15 5.34
CA GLY A 101 9.99 9.17 5.71
C GLY A 101 9.50 10.59 5.38
N SER A 102 10.23 11.32 4.52
CA SER A 102 9.85 12.66 4.03
C SER A 102 9.06 12.65 2.72
N ILE A 103 8.75 11.47 2.18
CA ILE A 103 8.00 11.33 0.92
C ILE A 103 6.53 11.19 1.25
N GLU A 104 5.69 11.98 0.58
CA GLU A 104 4.23 11.93 0.67
C GLU A 104 3.65 11.82 -0.73
N VAL A 105 2.66 10.95 -0.87
CA VAL A 105 1.99 10.66 -2.15
C VAL A 105 0.49 10.58 -1.90
N GLU A 106 -0.29 11.30 -2.71
CA GLU A 106 -1.73 11.10 -2.77
C GLU A 106 -2.04 9.76 -3.43
N LEU A 107 -2.88 8.96 -2.77
CA LEU A 107 -3.22 7.61 -3.20
C LEU A 107 -4.71 7.37 -3.00
N ASP A 108 -5.37 7.04 -4.11
CA ASP A 108 -6.75 6.58 -4.15
C ASP A 108 -6.78 5.06 -4.12
N LEU A 109 -7.59 4.50 -3.22
CA LEU A 109 -7.79 3.06 -3.08
C LEU A 109 -9.27 2.72 -3.24
N THR A 110 -9.53 1.71 -4.05
CA THR A 110 -10.81 1.00 -4.09
C THR A 110 -10.71 -0.22 -3.20
N ILE A 111 -11.67 -0.36 -2.29
CA ILE A 111 -11.78 -1.48 -1.35
C ILE A 111 -12.98 -2.34 -1.77
N THR A 112 -12.75 -3.63 -1.97
CA THR A 112 -13.81 -4.58 -2.30
C THR A 112 -13.90 -5.62 -1.17
N PRO A 113 -15.02 -5.69 -0.43
CA PRO A 113 -15.19 -6.74 0.57
C PRO A 113 -15.32 -8.11 -0.12
N ILE A 114 -14.56 -9.09 0.36
CA ILE A 114 -14.66 -10.48 -0.07
C ILE A 114 -15.45 -11.24 0.99
N ALA A 115 -16.65 -11.65 0.61
CA ALA A 115 -17.49 -12.50 1.45
C ALA A 115 -16.94 -13.93 1.47
N SER A 116 -16.95 -14.54 2.65
CA SER A 116 -16.65 -15.95 2.87
C SER A 116 -17.87 -16.65 3.45
N ALA A 117 -17.88 -17.98 3.44
CA ALA A 117 -18.98 -18.77 4.00
C ALA A 117 -19.20 -18.51 5.51
N SER A 118 -18.18 -18.05 6.24
CA SER A 118 -18.21 -17.78 7.68
C SER A 118 -18.34 -16.30 8.06
N SER A 119 -18.08 -15.38 7.13
CA SER A 119 -18.17 -13.94 7.39
C SER A 119 -18.40 -13.15 6.10
N PRO A 120 -19.35 -12.19 6.08
CA PRO A 120 -19.50 -11.26 4.96
C PRO A 120 -18.31 -10.30 4.80
N MET A 121 -17.40 -10.26 5.77
CA MET A 121 -16.22 -9.39 5.82
C MET A 121 -15.02 -10.15 6.41
N GLY A 122 -14.67 -11.28 5.79
CA GLY A 122 -13.49 -12.07 6.17
C GLY A 122 -12.20 -11.54 5.56
N GLU A 123 -12.29 -10.98 4.35
CA GLU A 123 -11.16 -10.44 3.60
C GLU A 123 -11.59 -9.19 2.83
N ILE A 124 -10.62 -8.37 2.44
CA ILE A 124 -10.79 -7.27 1.50
C ILE A 124 -9.76 -7.37 0.38
N GLU A 125 -10.16 -6.97 -0.82
CA GLU A 125 -9.25 -6.64 -1.90
C GLU A 125 -9.06 -5.12 -1.92
N ILE A 126 -7.81 -4.68 -2.06
CA ILE A 126 -7.44 -3.28 -2.19
C ILE A 126 -6.73 -3.10 -3.53
N VAL A 127 -7.26 -2.21 -4.34
CA VAL A 127 -6.64 -1.83 -5.62
C VAL A 127 -6.53 -0.32 -5.69
N GLY A 128 -5.39 0.19 -6.17
CA GLY A 128 -5.20 1.61 -6.39
C GLY A 128 -3.99 1.90 -7.25
N SER A 129 -3.78 3.17 -7.55
CA SER A 129 -2.55 3.61 -8.18
C SER A 129 -2.24 5.04 -7.78
N ALA A 130 -0.96 5.37 -7.76
CA ALA A 130 -0.48 6.72 -7.55
C ALA A 130 0.59 7.06 -8.58
N ASN A 131 0.64 8.33 -8.96
CA ASN A 131 1.67 8.87 -9.84
C ASN A 131 2.41 9.98 -9.10
N MET A 132 3.72 9.82 -8.93
CA MET A 132 4.61 10.78 -8.28
C MET A 132 5.31 11.70 -9.27
N GLY A 133 5.09 11.51 -10.58
CA GLY A 133 5.77 12.25 -11.64
C GLY A 133 7.27 12.06 -11.58
N THR A 134 8.02 13.15 -11.58
CA THR A 134 9.49 13.11 -11.64
C THR A 134 10.13 12.96 -10.25
N VAL A 135 10.78 11.81 -9.99
CA VAL A 135 11.49 11.53 -8.74
C VAL A 135 12.99 11.56 -8.96
N HIS A 136 13.71 12.35 -8.14
CA HIS A 136 15.17 12.37 -8.14
C HIS A 136 15.71 11.36 -7.13
N LEU A 137 16.28 10.24 -7.61
CA LEU A 137 16.99 9.30 -6.75
C LEU A 137 18.41 9.79 -6.47
N PRO A 138 18.85 9.89 -5.20
CA PRO A 138 20.21 10.29 -4.86
C PRO A 138 21.18 9.11 -4.99
N ILE A 139 21.19 8.43 -6.13
CA ILE A 139 22.08 7.30 -6.39
C ILE A 139 23.03 7.68 -7.53
N PRO A 140 24.36 7.69 -7.29
CA PRO A 140 25.33 8.01 -8.34
C PRO A 140 25.14 7.10 -9.55
N GLY A 141 24.92 7.70 -10.73
CA GLY A 141 24.73 6.97 -12.00
C GLY A 141 23.30 6.51 -12.31
N MET A 142 22.34 6.66 -11.40
CA MET A 142 20.91 6.56 -11.71
C MET A 142 20.30 7.95 -11.67
N GLY A 143 20.02 8.49 -12.86
CA GLY A 143 19.45 9.83 -13.03
C GLY A 143 18.01 9.95 -12.56
N THR A 144 17.49 11.17 -12.71
CA THR A 144 16.08 11.55 -12.58
C THR A 144 15.16 10.50 -13.20
N ILE A 145 14.19 10.02 -12.43
CA ILE A 145 13.13 9.14 -12.93
C ILE A 145 11.96 10.01 -13.34
N GLU A 146 11.56 9.93 -14.59
CA GLU A 146 10.32 10.53 -15.09
C GLU A 146 9.17 9.52 -14.96
N ASP A 147 7.96 10.01 -14.70
CA ASP A 147 6.73 9.22 -14.59
C ASP A 147 6.80 8.03 -13.62
N PHE A 148 7.36 8.27 -12.43
CA PHE A 148 7.36 7.28 -11.36
C PHE A 148 5.93 7.13 -10.79
N GLY A 149 5.22 6.11 -11.23
CA GLY A 149 3.97 5.66 -10.61
C GLY A 149 4.13 4.35 -9.86
N PHE A 150 3.16 4.02 -9.02
CA PHE A 150 2.99 2.67 -8.50
C PHE A 150 1.53 2.23 -8.51
N ASP A 151 1.32 0.98 -8.88
CA ASP A 151 0.05 0.28 -8.70
C ASP A 151 0.05 -0.42 -7.33
N VAL A 152 -1.11 -0.47 -6.69
CA VAL A 152 -1.40 -1.21 -5.44
C VAL A 152 -2.37 -2.32 -5.76
N ASP A 153 -2.01 -3.55 -5.40
CA ASP A 153 -2.88 -4.73 -5.46
C ASP A 153 -2.58 -5.60 -4.24
N ALA A 154 -3.60 -5.84 -3.41
CA ALA A 154 -3.48 -6.63 -2.20
C ALA A 154 -4.80 -7.32 -1.80
N LYS A 155 -4.68 -8.50 -1.19
CA LYS A 155 -5.78 -9.19 -0.49
C LYS A 155 -5.42 -9.32 0.97
N LEU A 156 -6.27 -8.76 1.83
CA LEU A 156 -5.98 -8.58 3.25
C LEU A 156 -7.07 -9.26 4.09
N ALA A 157 -6.64 -10.14 4.99
CA ALA A 157 -7.54 -10.75 5.96
C ALA A 157 -7.97 -9.75 7.02
N LEU A 158 -9.27 -9.76 7.33
CA LEU A 158 -9.88 -8.93 8.35
C LEU A 158 -10.16 -9.73 9.62
N ARG A 159 -9.94 -9.09 10.76
CA ARG A 159 -10.39 -9.59 12.06
C ARG A 159 -11.25 -8.53 12.71
N ALA A 160 -12.50 -8.88 13.03
CA ALA A 160 -13.38 -7.96 13.76
C ALA A 160 -12.70 -7.58 15.08
N LYS A 161 -12.64 -6.28 15.34
CA LYS A 161 -12.12 -5.75 16.60
C LYS A 161 -13.22 -5.94 17.65
N ALA A 162 -12.88 -6.65 18.73
CA ALA A 162 -13.81 -7.01 19.81
C ALA A 162 -14.25 -5.80 20.64
#